data_AF-U1P8T5-F1
#
_entry.id   AF-U1P8T5-F1
#
_cell.length_a   1.000
_cell.length_b   1.000
_cell.length_c   1.000
_cell.angle_alpha   90.00
_cell.angle_beta   90.00
_cell.angle_gamma   90.00
#
_symmetry.space_group_name_H-M   'P 1'
#
loop_
_entity.id
_entity.type
_entity.pdbx_description
1 polymer ?
#
loop_
_entity_poly.entity_id
_entity_poly.type
_entity_poly.pdbx_seq_one_letter_code
_entity_poly.pdbx_strand_id
1 'polypeptide(L)'
;MEYVVLADYCRRLETADADETLVATLAELFATVDDDHLPLVVTMVRGKLTPRWEQLELGVSSSLTREAIVRATGVDPDALEAAWRDRGDLGAAAEWAVTNDRQQTLFSETLTVADVHDRLGELAGYTGAGSRDRKVETVAGLVSNADSQSARYLVRTVLGYMRIGVGDGTVRDAVAEAFLDVAGEPAAGTPSATQPAVDAVERAFQVTNDYRLVARVAREQGVDGLDTLDVELGRPVELMLARKAEGLETGLATVVGGDEWPGRVLAEVKYDGVRAQAHVTDDGVQLFSRRLVEVTDQFPAVVDALGDRVDGEALLDGELVGYDGDGEPVPFQEFSRRVRREDDIAELAAEIPARFHLFDCLAADGRTLLDRPLTDRVDALGGVVTFDGPLVRADHTLPASVDEARAFYRTAVDAGHEGVMLKNRTATYQPGRRVGQMLKHKPVMEPLDLVVTRAQYSEGRRSELLGRLYLAAHDPDDGFREVGRLSTGYTDAELARLTERLEASVTTRDGRDIELRPEVVVEVAYEEIQASEAYDSGFALRFPRFLGVREDLAPADADTVARVAELYDTQ
;
A
#
# COMPACT_ATOMS: atom_id res chain seq x y z
N MET A 1 -19.23 -23.95 -4.96
CA MET A 1 -19.14 -23.21 -6.24
C MET A 1 -17.95 -23.72 -7.06
N GLU A 2 -18.14 -24.05 -8.33
CA GLU A 2 -17.03 -24.39 -9.24
C GLU A 2 -16.16 -23.16 -9.54
N TYR A 3 -14.84 -23.34 -9.65
CA TYR A 3 -13.90 -22.24 -9.88
C TYR A 3 -14.08 -21.56 -11.24
N VAL A 4 -14.53 -22.31 -12.25
CA VAL A 4 -14.83 -21.76 -13.58
C VAL A 4 -15.88 -20.64 -13.53
N VAL A 5 -16.87 -20.74 -12.63
CA VAL A 5 -17.88 -19.70 -12.44
C VAL A 5 -17.23 -18.42 -11.92
N LEU A 6 -16.28 -18.52 -10.97
CA LEU A 6 -15.54 -17.36 -10.47
C LEU A 6 -14.65 -16.77 -11.56
N ALA A 7 -14.04 -17.61 -12.39
CA ALA A 7 -13.23 -17.18 -13.54
C ALA A 7 -14.08 -16.42 -14.58
N ASP A 8 -15.31 -16.85 -14.83
CA ASP A 8 -16.26 -16.16 -15.71
C ASP A 8 -16.62 -14.76 -15.20
N TYR A 9 -16.89 -14.62 -13.90
CA TYR A 9 -17.09 -13.30 -13.29
C TYR A 9 -15.82 -12.45 -13.37
N CYS A 10 -14.64 -13.01 -13.10
CA CYS A 10 -13.38 -12.30 -13.24
C CYS A 10 -13.17 -11.78 -14.68
N ARG A 11 -13.57 -12.57 -15.69
CA ARG A 11 -13.54 -12.14 -17.10
C ARG A 11 -14.48 -10.97 -17.36
N ARG A 12 -15.72 -11.05 -16.90
CA ARG A 12 -16.71 -9.97 -17.03
C ARG A 12 -16.19 -8.68 -16.38
N LEU A 13 -15.62 -8.78 -15.18
CA LEU A 13 -15.02 -7.66 -14.45
C LEU A 13 -13.82 -7.06 -15.19
N GLU A 14 -12.94 -7.89 -15.73
CA GLU A 14 -11.78 -7.42 -16.50
C GLU A 14 -12.17 -6.63 -17.75
N THR A 15 -13.27 -6.99 -18.40
CA THR A 15 -13.78 -6.32 -19.61
C THR A 15 -14.80 -5.22 -19.34
N ALA A 16 -15.06 -4.88 -18.07
CA ALA A 16 -16.02 -3.83 -17.74
C ALA A 16 -15.47 -2.44 -18.07
N ASP A 17 -16.26 -1.66 -18.82
CA ASP A 17 -15.87 -0.32 -19.27
C ASP A 17 -16.21 0.80 -18.27
N ALA A 18 -16.92 0.48 -17.17
CA ALA A 18 -17.38 1.44 -16.18
C ALA A 18 -17.38 0.87 -14.75
N ASP A 19 -17.15 1.74 -13.76
CA ASP A 19 -17.14 1.37 -12.34
C ASP A 19 -18.50 0.84 -11.86
N GLU A 20 -19.60 1.37 -12.41
CA GLU A 20 -20.96 0.91 -12.12
C GLU A 20 -21.16 -0.56 -12.54
N THR A 21 -20.64 -0.92 -13.72
CA THR A 21 -20.68 -2.30 -14.23
C THR A 21 -19.85 -3.24 -13.38
N LEU A 22 -18.70 -2.76 -12.84
CA LEU A 22 -17.88 -3.53 -11.90
C LEU A 22 -18.66 -3.84 -10.63
N VAL A 23 -19.26 -2.81 -10.01
CA VAL A 23 -20.04 -2.96 -8.78
C VAL A 23 -21.24 -3.87 -9.00
N ALA A 24 -22.03 -3.67 -10.05
CA ALA A 24 -23.20 -4.50 -10.34
C ALA A 24 -22.83 -5.98 -10.59
N THR A 25 -21.78 -6.24 -11.36
CA THR A 25 -21.29 -7.60 -11.64
C THR A 25 -20.79 -8.29 -10.36
N LEU A 26 -20.10 -7.53 -9.50
CA LEU A 26 -19.58 -8.06 -8.24
C LEU A 26 -20.70 -8.30 -7.22
N ALA A 27 -21.72 -7.44 -7.18
CA ALA A 27 -22.90 -7.61 -6.35
C ALA A 27 -23.71 -8.84 -6.77
N GLU A 28 -23.89 -9.06 -8.08
CA GLU A 28 -24.51 -10.27 -8.62
C GLU A 28 -23.75 -11.53 -8.18
N LEU A 29 -22.42 -11.52 -8.27
CA LEU A 29 -21.58 -12.61 -7.77
C LEU A 29 -21.81 -12.85 -6.27
N PHE A 30 -21.75 -11.81 -5.45
CA PHE A 30 -21.95 -11.93 -4.00
C PHE A 30 -23.34 -12.42 -3.61
N ALA A 31 -24.39 -12.02 -4.34
CA ALA A 31 -25.75 -12.48 -4.10
C ALA A 31 -25.99 -13.94 -4.51
N THR A 32 -25.24 -14.45 -5.50
CA THR A 32 -25.41 -15.81 -6.03
C THR A 32 -24.62 -16.89 -5.29
N VAL A 33 -23.58 -16.51 -4.54
CA VAL A 33 -22.77 -17.46 -3.76
C VAL A 33 -23.46 -17.82 -2.43
N ASP A 34 -23.25 -19.06 -1.97
CA ASP A 34 -23.70 -19.48 -0.63
C ASP A 34 -22.81 -18.90 0.50
N ASP A 35 -23.22 -19.10 1.75
CA ASP A 35 -22.56 -18.52 2.92
C ASP A 35 -21.15 -19.05 3.16
N ASP A 36 -20.88 -20.29 2.77
CA ASP A 36 -19.56 -20.93 2.91
C ASP A 36 -18.56 -20.34 1.89
N HIS A 37 -19.03 -20.04 0.67
CA HIS A 37 -18.17 -19.52 -0.39
C HIS A 37 -18.01 -17.99 -0.38
N LEU A 38 -18.98 -17.23 0.16
CA LEU A 38 -18.93 -15.77 0.18
C LEU A 38 -17.62 -15.20 0.76
N PRO A 39 -17.13 -15.65 1.95
CA PRO A 39 -15.83 -15.24 2.47
C PRO A 39 -14.66 -15.48 1.50
N LEU A 40 -14.64 -16.64 0.85
CA LEU A 40 -13.56 -17.02 -0.07
C LEU A 40 -13.58 -16.12 -1.30
N VAL A 41 -14.75 -15.97 -1.92
CA VAL A 41 -14.94 -15.18 -3.13
C VAL A 41 -14.58 -13.71 -2.89
N VAL A 42 -15.02 -13.12 -1.77
CA VAL A 42 -14.71 -11.73 -1.39
C VAL A 42 -13.21 -11.47 -1.29
N THR A 43 -12.42 -12.45 -0.86
CA THR A 43 -10.94 -12.32 -0.85
C THR A 43 -10.33 -12.57 -2.22
N MET A 44 -10.75 -13.62 -2.94
CA MET A 44 -10.13 -14.03 -4.19
C MET A 44 -10.33 -13.03 -5.33
N VAL A 45 -11.48 -12.34 -5.41
CA VAL A 45 -11.68 -11.24 -6.37
C VAL A 45 -10.73 -10.05 -6.13
N ARG A 46 -10.19 -9.93 -4.90
CA ARG A 46 -9.16 -8.94 -4.54
C ARG A 46 -7.74 -9.49 -4.76
N GLY A 47 -7.58 -10.71 -5.25
CA GLY A 47 -6.30 -11.39 -5.43
C GLY A 47 -5.64 -11.79 -4.12
N LYS A 48 -6.44 -12.07 -3.09
CA LYS A 48 -5.98 -12.45 -1.74
C LYS A 48 -6.70 -13.72 -1.30
N LEU A 49 -6.11 -14.47 -0.37
CA LEU A 49 -6.79 -15.58 0.31
C LEU A 49 -7.21 -15.19 1.73
N THR A 50 -6.51 -14.23 2.33
CA THR A 50 -6.72 -13.75 3.68
C THR A 50 -6.62 -12.22 3.75
N PRO A 51 -7.14 -11.59 4.81
CA PRO A 51 -6.82 -10.21 5.16
C PRO A 51 -5.31 -10.01 5.32
N ARG A 52 -4.85 -8.77 5.13
CA ARG A 52 -3.42 -8.44 5.14
C ARG A 52 -2.72 -8.80 6.46
N TRP A 53 -3.44 -8.69 7.56
CA TRP A 53 -2.91 -8.88 8.91
C TRP A 53 -2.71 -10.35 9.30
N GLU A 54 -3.34 -11.29 8.59
CA GLU A 54 -3.11 -12.73 8.77
C GLU A 54 -1.79 -13.20 8.11
N GLN A 55 -1.07 -12.31 7.40
CA GLN A 55 0.28 -12.54 6.87
C GLN A 55 0.47 -13.84 6.08
N LEU A 56 -0.55 -14.26 5.34
CA LEU A 56 -0.43 -15.42 4.47
C LEU A 56 0.39 -15.07 3.23
N GLU A 57 1.68 -15.39 3.25
CA GLU A 57 2.53 -15.34 2.07
C GLU A 57 2.59 -16.72 1.39
N LEU A 58 2.07 -16.82 0.17
CA LEU A 58 2.17 -18.05 -0.62
C LEU A 58 3.63 -18.44 -0.89
N GLY A 59 4.53 -17.46 -0.88
CA GLY A 59 5.95 -17.63 -1.13
C GLY A 59 6.23 -18.25 -2.49
N VAL A 60 5.43 -17.88 -3.51
CA VAL A 60 5.59 -18.29 -4.91
C VAL A 60 5.96 -17.07 -5.75
N SER A 61 7.15 -17.07 -6.33
CA SER A 61 7.59 -16.00 -7.23
C SER A 61 7.07 -16.22 -8.66
N SER A 62 7.17 -15.20 -9.52
CA SER A 62 6.91 -15.33 -10.96
C SER A 62 7.76 -16.44 -11.60
N SER A 63 9.00 -16.60 -11.16
CA SER A 63 9.89 -17.67 -11.65
C SER A 63 9.38 -19.07 -11.32
N LEU A 64 8.87 -19.28 -10.09
CA LEU A 64 8.28 -20.55 -9.65
C LEU A 64 6.95 -20.81 -10.36
N THR A 65 6.16 -19.77 -10.54
CA THR A 65 4.88 -19.85 -11.24
C THR A 65 5.08 -20.24 -12.71
N ARG A 66 6.09 -19.67 -13.38
CA ARG A 66 6.49 -20.06 -14.74
C ARG A 66 6.91 -21.53 -14.81
N GLU A 67 7.73 -21.98 -13.86
CA GLU A 67 8.12 -23.39 -13.74
C GLU A 67 6.90 -24.31 -13.59
N ALA A 68 5.93 -23.92 -12.77
CA ALA A 68 4.68 -24.66 -12.57
C ALA A 68 3.82 -24.72 -13.85
N ILE A 69 3.70 -23.62 -14.60
CA ILE A 69 2.97 -23.58 -15.88
C ILE A 69 3.62 -24.50 -16.91
N VAL A 70 4.95 -24.44 -17.07
CA VAL A 70 5.68 -25.33 -17.98
C VAL A 70 5.48 -26.78 -17.59
N ARG A 71 5.57 -27.08 -16.28
CA ARG A 71 5.36 -28.45 -15.78
C ARG A 71 3.96 -28.96 -16.06
N ALA A 72 2.95 -28.10 -15.90
CA ALA A 72 1.53 -28.42 -16.07
C ALA A 72 1.10 -28.62 -17.53
N THR A 73 1.74 -27.92 -18.47
CA THR A 73 1.30 -27.84 -19.88
C THR A 73 2.30 -28.40 -20.89
N GLY A 74 3.54 -28.67 -20.47
CA GLY A 74 4.61 -29.15 -21.35
C GLY A 74 4.98 -28.22 -22.50
N VAL A 75 4.55 -26.95 -22.46
CA VAL A 75 4.94 -25.95 -23.47
C VAL A 75 6.43 -25.65 -23.39
N ASP A 76 6.99 -25.17 -24.49
CA ASP A 76 8.39 -24.74 -24.54
C ASP A 76 8.61 -23.52 -23.60
N PRO A 77 9.64 -23.53 -22.73
CA PRO A 77 9.89 -22.43 -21.79
C PRO A 77 10.14 -21.07 -22.45
N ASP A 78 10.81 -21.06 -23.61
CA ASP A 78 11.11 -19.83 -24.34
C ASP A 78 9.85 -19.29 -25.03
N ALA A 79 8.97 -20.18 -25.50
CA ALA A 79 7.66 -19.80 -26.02
C ALA A 79 6.75 -19.20 -24.94
N LEU A 80 6.74 -19.75 -23.72
CA LEU A 80 6.01 -19.16 -22.59
C LEU A 80 6.56 -17.78 -22.20
N GLU A 81 7.89 -17.64 -22.19
CA GLU A 81 8.56 -16.37 -21.90
C GLU A 81 8.22 -15.31 -22.96
N ALA A 82 8.23 -15.67 -24.24
CA ALA A 82 7.79 -14.79 -25.32
C ALA A 82 6.31 -14.41 -25.15
N ALA A 83 5.44 -15.38 -24.87
CA ALA A 83 4.02 -15.14 -24.64
C ALA A 83 3.76 -14.18 -23.46
N TRP A 84 4.57 -14.28 -22.40
CA TRP A 84 4.51 -13.38 -21.25
C TRP A 84 4.98 -11.97 -21.61
N ARG A 85 6.12 -11.81 -22.30
CA ARG A 85 6.60 -10.50 -22.76
C ARG A 85 5.59 -9.78 -23.65
N ASP A 86 5.02 -10.49 -24.61
CA ASP A 86 4.04 -9.95 -25.56
C ASP A 86 2.75 -9.50 -24.86
N ARG A 87 2.28 -10.28 -23.87
CA ARG A 87 1.02 -10.01 -23.16
C ARG A 87 1.19 -9.09 -21.96
N GLY A 88 2.41 -8.94 -21.43
CA GLY A 88 2.70 -8.21 -20.19
C GLY A 88 2.03 -8.79 -18.93
N ASP A 89 1.55 -10.04 -18.98
CA ASP A 89 0.80 -10.68 -17.90
C ASP A 89 1.03 -12.21 -17.90
N LEU A 90 1.55 -12.75 -16.79
CA LEU A 90 1.82 -14.18 -16.67
C LEU A 90 0.52 -15.00 -16.59
N GLY A 91 -0.58 -14.42 -16.10
CA GLY A 91 -1.91 -15.05 -16.16
C GLY A 91 -2.39 -15.26 -17.60
N ALA A 92 -2.34 -14.23 -18.43
CA ALA A 92 -2.66 -14.34 -19.85
C ALA A 92 -1.71 -15.28 -20.61
N ALA A 93 -0.43 -15.37 -20.19
CA ALA A 93 0.50 -16.36 -20.72
C ALA A 93 0.14 -17.79 -20.30
N ALA A 94 -0.36 -18.00 -19.08
CA ALA A 94 -0.87 -19.29 -18.61
C ALA A 94 -2.13 -19.73 -19.38
N GLU A 95 -3.06 -18.82 -19.65
CA GLU A 95 -4.22 -19.07 -20.53
C GLU A 95 -3.78 -19.55 -21.92
N TRP A 96 -2.78 -18.88 -22.50
CA TRP A 96 -2.17 -19.31 -23.76
C TRP A 96 -1.53 -20.69 -23.63
N ALA A 97 -0.78 -20.95 -22.56
CA ALA A 97 -0.08 -22.22 -22.35
C ALA A 97 -1.05 -23.40 -22.24
N VAL A 98 -2.14 -23.25 -21.48
CA VAL A 98 -3.20 -24.27 -21.37
C VAL A 98 -3.94 -24.46 -22.69
N THR A 99 -4.15 -23.40 -23.47
CA THR A 99 -4.73 -23.52 -24.82
C THR A 99 -3.80 -24.27 -25.79
N ASN A 100 -2.49 -24.21 -25.57
CA ASN A 100 -1.45 -24.83 -26.40
C ASN A 100 -0.80 -26.04 -25.71
N ASP A 101 -1.52 -26.64 -24.75
CA ASP A 101 -1.05 -27.74 -23.94
C ASP A 101 -0.63 -28.92 -24.82
N ARG A 102 0.57 -29.43 -24.55
CA ARG A 102 1.16 -30.59 -25.24
C ARG A 102 1.04 -31.87 -24.43
N GLN A 103 0.69 -31.76 -23.15
CA GLN A 103 0.41 -32.91 -22.30
C GLN A 103 -1.03 -33.36 -22.50
N GLN A 104 -1.24 -34.68 -22.53
CA GLN A 104 -2.59 -35.24 -22.43
C GLN A 104 -2.88 -35.52 -20.96
N THR A 105 -3.80 -34.74 -20.39
CA THR A 105 -4.30 -34.96 -19.03
C THR A 105 -5.11 -36.25 -19.01
N LEU A 106 -4.58 -37.30 -18.36
CA LEU A 106 -5.23 -38.61 -18.28
C LEU A 106 -6.49 -38.59 -17.39
N PHE A 107 -6.52 -37.68 -16.41
CA PHE A 107 -7.62 -37.45 -15.47
C PHE A 107 -7.67 -35.97 -15.08
N SER A 108 -8.82 -35.31 -15.22
CA SER A 108 -9.03 -33.93 -14.76
C SER A 108 -10.04 -33.91 -13.61
N GLU A 109 -9.70 -33.18 -12.55
CA GLU A 109 -10.62 -32.87 -11.46
C GLU A 109 -11.32 -31.53 -11.73
N THR A 110 -12.63 -31.45 -11.44
CA THR A 110 -13.32 -30.16 -11.46
C THR A 110 -12.84 -29.32 -10.27
N LEU A 111 -12.20 -28.19 -10.53
CA LEU A 111 -11.76 -27.27 -9.48
C LEU A 111 -12.95 -26.55 -8.84
N THR A 112 -13.02 -26.53 -7.52
CA THR A 112 -13.92 -25.64 -6.76
C THR A 112 -13.19 -24.44 -6.19
N VAL A 113 -13.93 -23.39 -5.84
CA VAL A 113 -13.36 -22.21 -5.17
C VAL A 113 -12.71 -22.60 -3.84
N ALA A 114 -13.33 -23.51 -3.07
CA ALA A 114 -12.78 -24.03 -1.83
C ALA A 114 -11.47 -24.79 -2.07
N ASP A 115 -11.44 -25.73 -3.02
CA ASP A 115 -10.23 -26.50 -3.32
C ASP A 115 -9.05 -25.61 -3.74
N VAL A 116 -9.32 -24.58 -4.56
CA VAL A 116 -8.29 -23.62 -4.98
C VAL A 116 -7.81 -22.80 -3.78
N HIS A 117 -8.72 -22.30 -2.96
CA HIS A 117 -8.37 -21.52 -1.76
C HIS A 117 -7.52 -22.34 -0.80
N ASP A 118 -7.96 -23.54 -0.45
CA ASP A 118 -7.28 -24.44 0.49
C ASP A 118 -5.89 -24.85 0.00
N ARG A 119 -5.79 -25.35 -1.25
CA ARG A 119 -4.50 -25.79 -1.84
C ARG A 119 -3.51 -24.63 -1.98
N LEU A 120 -3.98 -23.42 -2.27
CA LEU A 120 -3.10 -22.25 -2.27
C LEU A 120 -2.71 -21.84 -0.83
N GLY A 121 -3.62 -21.93 0.13
CA GLY A 121 -3.35 -21.67 1.55
C GLY A 121 -2.25 -22.58 2.11
N GLU A 122 -2.23 -23.86 1.72
CA GLU A 122 -1.20 -24.83 2.12
C GLU A 122 0.22 -24.42 1.71
N LEU A 123 0.37 -23.61 0.65
CA LEU A 123 1.69 -23.19 0.14
C LEU A 123 2.50 -22.42 1.19
N ALA A 124 1.83 -21.64 2.03
CA ALA A 124 2.48 -20.88 3.10
C ALA A 124 3.15 -21.78 4.14
N GLY A 125 2.60 -22.99 4.36
CA GLY A 125 3.16 -23.99 5.26
C GLY A 125 4.37 -24.74 4.70
N TYR A 126 4.66 -24.63 3.41
CA TYR A 126 5.80 -25.29 2.79
C TYR A 126 7.10 -24.52 3.06
N THR A 127 7.81 -24.92 4.12
CA THR A 127 9.11 -24.41 4.52
C THR A 127 10.21 -25.48 4.47
N GLY A 128 11.48 -25.05 4.52
CA GLY A 128 12.65 -25.93 4.55
C GLY A 128 13.00 -26.60 3.22
N ALA A 129 13.83 -27.64 3.28
CA ALA A 129 14.29 -28.38 2.11
C ALA A 129 13.11 -28.99 1.31
N GLY A 130 13.14 -28.86 -0.01
CA GLY A 130 12.07 -29.35 -0.90
C GLY A 130 10.76 -28.56 -0.84
N SER A 131 10.69 -27.43 -0.14
CA SER A 131 9.52 -26.53 -0.16
C SER A 131 9.27 -25.97 -1.57
N ARG A 132 10.33 -25.56 -2.26
CA ARG A 132 10.28 -25.06 -3.64
C ARG A 132 9.53 -26.01 -4.56
N ASP A 133 9.94 -27.28 -4.59
CA ASP A 133 9.38 -28.28 -5.50
C ASP A 133 7.91 -28.58 -5.17
N ARG A 134 7.56 -28.66 -3.87
CA ARG A 134 6.17 -28.84 -3.42
C ARG A 134 5.26 -27.69 -3.83
N LYS A 135 5.76 -26.45 -3.75
CA LYS A 135 5.04 -25.26 -4.22
C LYS A 135 4.79 -25.31 -5.73
N VAL A 136 5.82 -25.64 -6.50
CA VAL A 136 5.72 -25.81 -7.96
C VAL A 136 4.74 -26.93 -8.31
N GLU A 137 4.80 -28.08 -7.63
CA GLU A 137 3.92 -29.22 -7.86
C GLU A 137 2.45 -28.90 -7.57
N THR A 138 2.19 -28.21 -6.46
CA THR A 138 0.82 -27.81 -6.07
C THR A 138 0.22 -26.84 -7.07
N VAL A 139 0.97 -25.79 -7.47
CA VAL A 139 0.51 -24.84 -8.48
C VAL A 139 0.35 -25.51 -9.85
N ALA A 140 1.27 -26.40 -10.23
CA ALA A 140 1.17 -27.15 -11.48
C ALA A 140 -0.08 -28.05 -11.50
N GLY A 141 -0.37 -28.73 -10.39
CA GLY A 141 -1.57 -29.56 -10.24
C GLY A 141 -2.86 -28.75 -10.34
N LEU A 142 -2.89 -27.53 -9.81
CA LEU A 142 -4.02 -26.61 -10.01
C LEU A 142 -4.14 -26.18 -11.48
N VAL A 143 -3.03 -25.78 -12.13
CA VAL A 143 -3.05 -25.35 -13.53
C VAL A 143 -3.46 -26.49 -14.48
N SER A 144 -2.99 -27.72 -14.26
CA SER A 144 -3.35 -28.88 -15.10
C SER A 144 -4.83 -29.27 -15.02
N ASN A 145 -5.53 -28.85 -13.96
CA ASN A 145 -6.98 -29.09 -13.78
C ASN A 145 -7.84 -27.89 -14.17
N ALA A 146 -7.23 -26.77 -14.57
CA ALA A 146 -7.93 -25.55 -14.95
C ALA A 146 -8.18 -25.51 -16.47
N ASP A 147 -9.36 -25.03 -16.87
CA ASP A 147 -9.53 -24.55 -18.25
C ASP A 147 -8.65 -23.31 -18.50
N SER A 148 -8.53 -22.88 -19.76
CA SER A 148 -7.65 -21.77 -20.14
C SER A 148 -7.98 -20.47 -19.42
N GLN A 149 -9.26 -20.16 -19.20
CA GLN A 149 -9.67 -18.95 -18.50
C GLN A 149 -9.46 -19.08 -16.99
N SER A 150 -9.80 -20.23 -16.41
CA SER A 150 -9.51 -20.52 -15.01
C SER A 150 -8.01 -20.40 -14.71
N ALA A 151 -7.14 -20.91 -15.59
CA ALA A 151 -5.69 -20.81 -15.43
C ALA A 151 -5.19 -19.36 -15.37
N ARG A 152 -5.79 -18.44 -16.15
CA ARG A 152 -5.50 -17.01 -16.12
C ARG A 152 -5.66 -16.44 -14.72
N TYR A 153 -6.82 -16.64 -14.12
CA TYR A 153 -7.19 -16.03 -12.84
C TYR A 153 -6.57 -16.78 -11.66
N LEU A 154 -6.33 -18.09 -11.80
CA LEU A 154 -5.57 -18.87 -10.84
C LEU A 154 -4.15 -18.33 -10.71
N VAL A 155 -3.43 -18.18 -11.82
CA VAL A 155 -2.06 -17.65 -11.84
C VAL A 155 -2.01 -16.21 -11.31
N ARG A 156 -3.01 -15.39 -11.63
CA ARG A 156 -3.14 -14.03 -11.08
C ARG A 156 -3.38 -14.03 -9.56
N THR A 157 -4.13 -15.00 -9.04
CA THR A 157 -4.32 -15.19 -7.60
C THR A 157 -3.01 -15.60 -6.93
N VAL A 158 -2.28 -16.57 -7.52
CA VAL A 158 -0.95 -17.01 -7.01
C VAL A 158 0.03 -15.84 -6.91
N LEU A 159 0.00 -14.93 -7.89
CA LEU A 159 0.90 -13.78 -7.94
C LEU A 159 0.39 -12.55 -7.15
N GLY A 160 -0.84 -12.61 -6.63
CA GLY A 160 -1.44 -11.55 -5.82
C GLY A 160 -1.92 -10.32 -6.60
N TYR A 161 -2.16 -10.44 -7.92
CA TYR A 161 -2.70 -9.34 -8.73
C TYR A 161 -3.75 -9.80 -9.76
N MET A 162 -5.03 -9.52 -9.49
CA MET A 162 -6.13 -9.96 -10.37
C MET A 162 -6.29 -9.16 -11.66
N ARG A 163 -5.89 -7.88 -11.67
CA ARG A 163 -6.03 -6.98 -12.83
C ARG A 163 -7.46 -6.91 -13.40
N ILE A 164 -8.48 -7.05 -12.54
CA ILE A 164 -9.90 -7.04 -12.92
C ILE A 164 -10.64 -5.75 -12.55
N GLY A 165 -9.91 -4.68 -12.22
CA GLY A 165 -10.51 -3.38 -11.86
C GLY A 165 -11.14 -3.29 -10.46
N VAL A 166 -11.22 -4.40 -9.72
CA VAL A 166 -11.80 -4.44 -8.36
C VAL A 166 -10.83 -3.89 -7.31
N GLY A 167 -11.23 -2.80 -6.65
CA GLY A 167 -10.58 -2.26 -5.46
C GLY A 167 -11.47 -2.35 -4.22
N ASP A 168 -10.98 -1.88 -3.08
CA ASP A 168 -11.72 -1.95 -1.80
C ASP A 168 -13.03 -1.14 -1.85
N GLY A 169 -13.06 0.00 -2.56
CA GLY A 169 -14.30 0.75 -2.79
C GLY A 169 -15.33 -0.02 -3.62
N THR A 170 -14.89 -0.74 -4.67
CA THR A 170 -15.78 -1.60 -5.47
C THR A 170 -16.38 -2.72 -4.64
N VAL A 171 -15.58 -3.33 -3.75
CA VAL A 171 -16.06 -4.40 -2.83
C VAL A 171 -17.06 -3.82 -1.83
N ARG A 172 -16.75 -2.67 -1.20
CA ARG A 172 -17.67 -1.98 -0.30
C ARG A 172 -19.02 -1.72 -0.97
N ASP A 173 -19.00 -1.13 -2.16
CA ASP A 173 -20.22 -0.76 -2.89
C ASP A 173 -21.00 -2.00 -3.34
N ALA A 174 -20.30 -3.07 -3.75
CA ALA A 174 -20.92 -4.32 -4.14
C ALA A 174 -21.54 -5.09 -2.95
N VAL A 175 -20.93 -5.04 -1.75
CA VAL A 175 -21.52 -5.60 -0.54
C VAL A 175 -22.78 -4.83 -0.14
N ALA A 176 -22.75 -3.50 -0.21
CA ALA A 176 -23.92 -2.67 0.03
C ALA A 176 -25.03 -2.97 -0.99
N GLU A 177 -24.71 -3.05 -2.27
CA GLU A 177 -25.66 -3.39 -3.34
C GLU A 177 -26.26 -4.78 -3.19
N ALA A 178 -25.44 -5.79 -2.84
CA ALA A 178 -25.89 -7.17 -2.79
C ALA A 178 -26.79 -7.47 -1.59
N PHE A 179 -26.58 -6.79 -0.46
CA PHE A 179 -27.13 -7.22 0.82
C PHE A 179 -27.89 -6.14 1.61
N LEU A 180 -27.77 -4.86 1.26
CA LEU A 180 -28.33 -3.75 2.02
C LEU A 180 -29.29 -2.88 1.18
N ASP A 181 -30.02 -1.98 1.85
CA ASP A 181 -31.10 -1.17 1.28
C ASP A 181 -30.75 -0.51 -0.08
N VAL A 182 -31.58 -0.82 -1.09
CA VAL A 182 -31.52 -0.26 -2.45
C VAL A 182 -32.56 0.84 -2.68
N ALA A 183 -32.17 1.91 -3.38
CA ALA A 183 -33.04 3.02 -3.75
C ALA A 183 -33.93 2.64 -4.96
N GLY A 184 -34.99 1.88 -4.72
CA GLY A 184 -35.96 1.48 -5.76
C GLY A 184 -35.55 0.22 -6.54
N GLU A 185 -36.22 -0.04 -7.67
CA GLU A 185 -35.83 -1.14 -8.56
C GLU A 185 -34.60 -0.73 -9.40
N PRO A 186 -33.44 -1.38 -9.24
CA PRO A 186 -32.27 -1.05 -10.05
C PRO A 186 -32.56 -1.30 -11.53
N ALA A 187 -32.13 -0.36 -12.38
CA ALA A 187 -31.99 -0.65 -13.80
C ALA A 187 -30.95 -1.77 -13.98
N ALA A 188 -31.20 -2.72 -14.89
CA ALA A 188 -30.32 -3.86 -15.08
C ALA A 188 -28.85 -3.41 -15.28
N GLY A 189 -27.97 -3.86 -14.39
CA GLY A 189 -26.53 -3.55 -14.45
C GLY A 189 -26.12 -2.20 -13.85
N THR A 190 -26.99 -1.48 -13.13
CA THR A 190 -26.65 -0.22 -12.46
C THR A 190 -26.82 -0.34 -10.94
N PRO A 191 -25.78 -0.03 -10.13
CA PRO A 191 -25.90 0.00 -8.67
C PRO A 191 -26.93 1.02 -8.18
N SER A 192 -27.64 0.66 -7.12
CA SER A 192 -28.75 1.41 -6.51
C SER A 192 -28.66 1.52 -4.98
N ALA A 193 -27.60 0.99 -4.36
CA ALA A 193 -27.35 1.06 -2.93
C ALA A 193 -27.42 2.50 -2.42
N THR A 194 -28.13 2.68 -1.31
CA THR A 194 -28.25 4.00 -0.68
C THR A 194 -26.93 4.43 -0.03
N GLN A 195 -26.66 5.73 0.07
CA GLN A 195 -25.45 6.23 0.75
C GLN A 195 -25.33 5.71 2.21
N PRO A 196 -26.41 5.66 3.03
CA PRO A 196 -26.34 5.05 4.36
C PRO A 196 -25.90 3.58 4.36
N ALA A 197 -26.32 2.78 3.38
CA ALA A 197 -25.88 1.40 3.25
C ALA A 197 -24.37 1.31 2.95
N VAL A 198 -23.88 2.15 2.04
CA VAL A 198 -22.45 2.24 1.72
C VAL A 198 -21.63 2.68 2.95
N ASP A 199 -22.12 3.68 3.68
CA ASP A 199 -21.47 4.19 4.89
C ASP A 199 -21.42 3.13 6.01
N ALA A 200 -22.47 2.32 6.16
CA ALA A 200 -22.50 1.22 7.14
C ALA A 200 -21.46 0.13 6.82
N VAL A 201 -21.34 -0.29 5.55
CA VAL A 201 -20.30 -1.23 5.11
C VAL A 201 -18.91 -0.64 5.32
N GLU A 202 -18.73 0.64 5.00
CA GLU A 202 -17.43 1.30 5.19
C GLU A 202 -17.04 1.36 6.65
N ARG A 203 -17.95 1.77 7.54
CA ARG A 203 -17.70 1.84 8.99
C ARG A 203 -17.36 0.47 9.55
N ALA A 204 -18.11 -0.57 9.15
CA ALA A 204 -17.83 -1.94 9.55
C ALA A 204 -16.45 -2.42 9.07
N PHE A 205 -16.07 -2.09 7.82
CA PHE A 205 -14.73 -2.40 7.32
C PHE A 205 -13.63 -1.60 8.04
N GLN A 206 -13.88 -0.36 8.44
CA GLN A 206 -12.90 0.47 9.15
C GLN A 206 -12.54 -0.09 10.54
N VAL A 207 -13.48 -0.71 11.23
CA VAL A 207 -13.25 -1.30 12.57
C VAL A 207 -12.81 -2.76 12.52
N THR A 208 -13.13 -3.49 11.45
CA THR A 208 -12.78 -4.92 11.32
C THR A 208 -11.64 -5.21 10.36
N ASN A 209 -11.42 -4.36 9.36
CA ASN A 209 -10.46 -4.58 8.27
C ASN A 209 -10.59 -5.97 7.60
N ASP A 210 -11.80 -6.53 7.57
CA ASP A 210 -12.08 -7.86 7.05
C ASP A 210 -13.43 -7.92 6.31
N TYR A 211 -13.37 -7.82 4.98
CA TYR A 211 -14.57 -7.94 4.15
C TYR A 211 -15.25 -9.32 4.22
N ARG A 212 -14.57 -10.39 4.67
CA ARG A 212 -15.22 -11.68 4.89
C ARG A 212 -16.29 -11.57 5.97
N LEU A 213 -15.92 -10.94 7.08
CA LEU A 213 -16.82 -10.70 8.21
C LEU A 213 -17.91 -9.68 7.82
N VAL A 214 -17.51 -8.56 7.21
CA VAL A 214 -18.45 -7.51 6.79
C VAL A 214 -19.50 -8.05 5.81
N ALA A 215 -19.10 -8.78 4.77
CA ALA A 215 -20.05 -9.32 3.80
C ALA A 215 -21.00 -10.35 4.42
N ARG A 216 -20.49 -11.21 5.32
CA ARG A 216 -21.32 -12.18 6.06
C ARG A 216 -22.34 -11.48 6.95
N VAL A 217 -21.91 -10.53 7.77
CA VAL A 217 -22.79 -9.79 8.68
C VAL A 217 -23.81 -8.95 7.90
N ALA A 218 -23.40 -8.30 6.82
CA ALA A 218 -24.32 -7.58 5.95
C ALA A 218 -25.42 -8.49 5.40
N ARG A 219 -25.07 -9.69 4.92
CA ARG A 219 -26.03 -10.67 4.38
C ARG A 219 -26.98 -11.20 5.45
N GLU A 220 -26.46 -11.54 6.62
CA GLU A 220 -27.22 -12.24 7.67
C GLU A 220 -28.05 -11.29 8.54
N GLN A 221 -27.54 -10.08 8.78
CA GLN A 221 -28.02 -9.18 9.84
C GLN A 221 -28.24 -7.74 9.36
N GLY A 222 -27.93 -7.42 8.09
CA GLY A 222 -28.15 -6.11 7.51
C GLY A 222 -27.35 -5.00 8.21
N VAL A 223 -27.88 -3.78 8.13
CA VAL A 223 -27.26 -2.58 8.72
C VAL A 223 -27.15 -2.70 10.25
N ASP A 224 -28.20 -3.20 10.91
CA ASP A 224 -28.21 -3.36 12.37
C ASP A 224 -27.06 -4.27 12.85
N GLY A 225 -26.76 -5.34 12.11
CA GLY A 225 -25.62 -6.21 12.40
C GLY A 225 -24.27 -5.51 12.21
N LEU A 226 -24.11 -4.76 11.11
CA LEU A 226 -22.88 -4.00 10.84
C LEU A 226 -22.60 -2.95 11.91
N ASP A 227 -23.64 -2.34 12.48
CA ASP A 227 -23.52 -1.36 13.56
C ASP A 227 -22.99 -1.98 14.87
N THR A 228 -23.16 -3.29 15.08
CA THR A 228 -22.64 -3.98 16.26
C THR A 228 -21.16 -4.34 16.17
N LEU A 229 -20.57 -4.33 14.97
CA LEU A 229 -19.14 -4.62 14.82
C LEU A 229 -18.32 -3.54 15.52
N ASP A 230 -17.17 -3.87 16.08
CA ASP A 230 -16.28 -2.89 16.69
C ASP A 230 -14.83 -3.33 16.54
N VAL A 231 -13.91 -2.48 16.98
CA VAL A 231 -12.48 -2.80 17.05
C VAL A 231 -12.28 -3.99 17.97
N GLU A 232 -11.62 -5.03 17.44
CA GLU A 232 -11.22 -6.21 18.18
C GLU A 232 -9.70 -6.18 18.35
N LEU A 233 -9.21 -6.29 19.59
CA LEU A 233 -7.77 -6.32 19.82
C LEU A 233 -7.15 -7.59 19.22
N GLY A 234 -5.91 -7.49 18.74
CA GLY A 234 -5.30 -8.49 17.87
C GLY A 234 -5.69 -8.40 16.39
N ARG A 235 -6.72 -7.60 16.04
CA ARG A 235 -7.08 -7.31 14.64
C ARG A 235 -6.77 -5.85 14.28
N PRO A 236 -5.73 -5.57 13.48
CA PRO A 236 -5.32 -4.20 13.22
C PRO A 236 -6.29 -3.48 12.29
N VAL A 237 -6.54 -2.21 12.61
CA VAL A 237 -7.34 -1.29 11.80
C VAL A 237 -6.46 -0.51 10.83
N GLU A 238 -7.01 -0.08 9.70
CA GLU A 238 -6.24 0.75 8.79
C GLU A 238 -5.87 2.10 9.43
N LEU A 239 -4.64 2.57 9.18
CA LEU A 239 -4.16 3.81 9.79
C LEU A 239 -4.76 5.06 9.10
N MET A 240 -5.18 6.04 9.89
CA MET A 240 -5.61 7.35 9.39
C MET A 240 -4.42 8.09 8.78
N LEU A 241 -4.58 8.67 7.58
CA LEU A 241 -3.50 9.27 6.79
C LEU A 241 -3.63 10.80 6.71
N ALA A 242 -2.49 11.49 6.74
CA ALA A 242 -2.44 12.94 6.64
C ALA A 242 -2.35 13.43 5.18
N ARG A 243 -2.89 14.62 4.90
CA ARG A 243 -2.56 15.37 3.67
C ARG A 243 -1.29 16.19 3.85
N LYS A 244 -0.64 16.60 2.76
CA LYS A 244 0.50 17.54 2.84
C LYS A 244 -0.06 18.94 3.07
N ALA A 245 0.52 19.70 4.00
CA ALA A 245 0.23 21.13 4.14
C ALA A 245 0.92 21.90 3.01
N GLU A 246 0.24 22.90 2.43
CA GLU A 246 0.81 23.80 1.42
C GLU A 246 1.89 24.71 2.02
N GLY A 247 1.76 25.02 3.31
CA GLY A 247 2.72 25.77 4.12
C GLY A 247 2.32 25.68 5.59
N LEU A 248 3.19 26.12 6.51
CA LEU A 248 2.91 26.02 7.94
C LEU A 248 1.68 26.85 8.34
N GLU A 249 1.66 28.14 7.98
CA GLU A 249 0.58 29.07 8.31
C GLU A 249 -0.76 28.67 7.66
N THR A 250 -0.76 28.45 6.35
CA THR A 250 -1.95 27.95 5.63
C THR A 250 -2.42 26.62 6.22
N GLY A 251 -1.50 25.73 6.62
CA GLY A 251 -1.81 24.44 7.23
C GLY A 251 -2.52 24.58 8.57
N LEU A 252 -2.09 25.52 9.42
CA LEU A 252 -2.71 25.80 10.72
C LEU A 252 -4.19 26.22 10.57
N ALA A 253 -4.48 27.10 9.62
CA ALA A 253 -5.87 27.49 9.34
C ALA A 253 -6.66 26.35 8.67
N THR A 254 -6.06 25.69 7.66
CA THR A 254 -6.73 24.65 6.86
C THR A 254 -7.16 23.45 7.69
N VAL A 255 -6.32 23.00 8.64
CA VAL A 255 -6.59 21.78 9.41
C VAL A 255 -7.83 21.89 10.30
N VAL A 256 -8.19 23.12 10.70
CA VAL A 256 -9.42 23.41 11.47
C VAL A 256 -10.51 24.11 10.67
N GLY A 257 -10.27 24.41 9.38
CA GLY A 257 -11.22 25.07 8.50
C GLY A 257 -11.40 26.58 8.71
N GLY A 258 -10.40 27.29 9.26
CA GLY A 258 -10.46 28.75 9.41
C GLY A 258 -9.35 29.35 10.28
N ASP A 259 -9.31 30.68 10.37
CA ASP A 259 -8.23 31.42 11.06
C ASP A 259 -8.31 31.38 12.59
N GLU A 260 -9.39 30.84 13.16
CA GLU A 260 -9.54 30.61 14.61
C GLU A 260 -8.82 29.32 15.08
N TRP A 261 -7.64 29.07 14.53
CA TRP A 261 -6.84 27.88 14.81
C TRP A 261 -6.05 27.88 16.13
N PRO A 262 -5.64 29.03 16.73
CA PRO A 262 -4.90 29.01 18.00
C PRO A 262 -5.63 28.21 19.09
N GLY A 263 -4.91 27.29 19.74
CA GLY A 263 -5.46 26.38 20.74
C GLY A 263 -6.38 25.26 20.21
N ARG A 264 -6.75 25.27 18.93
CA ARG A 264 -7.54 24.20 18.27
C ARG A 264 -6.68 23.21 17.48
N VAL A 265 -5.42 23.58 17.19
CA VAL A 265 -4.44 22.72 16.54
C VAL A 265 -3.52 22.10 17.58
N LEU A 266 -3.38 20.78 17.54
CA LEU A 266 -2.29 20.06 18.17
C LEU A 266 -1.16 19.92 17.15
N ALA A 267 -0.03 20.58 17.39
CA ALA A 267 1.17 20.41 16.59
C ALA A 267 2.07 19.38 17.28
N GLU A 268 2.43 18.31 16.57
CA GLU A 268 3.28 17.22 17.05
C GLU A 268 4.51 17.09 16.18
N VAL A 269 5.60 16.56 16.73
CA VAL A 269 6.77 16.19 15.93
C VAL A 269 6.35 15.15 14.89
N LYS A 270 6.77 15.36 13.65
CA LYS A 270 6.68 14.34 12.61
C LYS A 270 7.96 13.51 12.64
N TYR A 271 7.95 12.49 13.50
CA TYR A 271 9.07 11.56 13.65
C TYR A 271 9.45 10.89 12.32
N ASP A 272 10.76 10.67 12.14
CA ASP A 272 11.31 9.86 11.04
C ASP A 272 11.49 8.42 11.52
N GLY A 273 10.58 7.54 11.13
CA GLY A 273 10.51 6.21 11.72
C GLY A 273 9.52 5.28 11.02
N VAL A 274 9.14 4.22 11.73
CA VAL A 274 8.15 3.25 11.27
C VAL A 274 6.91 3.39 12.13
N ARG A 275 5.84 3.98 11.57
CA ARG A 275 4.52 3.97 12.20
C ARG A 275 4.07 2.55 12.51
N ALA A 276 3.66 2.35 13.75
CA ALA A 276 3.16 1.08 14.25
C ALA A 276 1.94 1.28 15.15
N GLN A 277 1.05 0.29 15.12
CA GLN A 277 -0.09 0.14 16.00
C GLN A 277 0.20 -0.97 17.01
N ALA A 278 0.03 -0.68 18.30
CA ALA A 278 0.17 -1.66 19.37
C ALA A 278 -1.20 -2.12 19.85
N HIS A 279 -1.42 -3.43 19.85
CA HIS A 279 -2.54 -4.07 20.51
C HIS A 279 -2.00 -4.70 21.79
N VAL A 280 -2.47 -4.21 22.93
CA VAL A 280 -2.15 -4.75 24.26
C VAL A 280 -3.39 -5.47 24.76
N THR A 281 -3.26 -6.77 25.03
CA THR A 281 -4.32 -7.63 25.58
C THR A 281 -3.80 -8.39 26.80
N ASP A 282 -4.70 -9.07 27.50
CA ASP A 282 -4.31 -9.98 28.59
C ASP A 282 -3.44 -11.16 28.10
N ASP A 283 -3.50 -11.51 26.82
CA ASP A 283 -2.73 -12.60 26.20
C ASP A 283 -1.35 -12.16 25.70
N GLY A 284 -1.09 -10.85 25.61
CA GLY A 284 0.20 -10.29 25.20
C GLY A 284 0.11 -9.01 24.39
N VAL A 285 1.23 -8.65 23.75
CA VAL A 285 1.35 -7.45 22.94
C VAL A 285 1.66 -7.82 21.49
N GLN A 286 0.93 -7.21 20.55
CA GLN A 286 1.21 -7.32 19.12
C GLN A 286 1.46 -5.94 18.52
N LEU A 287 2.50 -5.82 17.69
CA LEU A 287 2.83 -4.61 16.95
C LEU A 287 2.54 -4.81 15.48
N PHE A 288 1.75 -3.94 14.86
CA PHE A 288 1.51 -3.96 13.43
C PHE A 288 2.07 -2.71 12.77
N SER A 289 2.91 -2.89 11.74
CA SER A 289 3.45 -1.79 10.95
C SER A 289 2.35 -1.06 10.16
N ARG A 290 2.71 0.06 9.51
CA ARG A 290 1.81 0.77 8.57
C ARG A 290 1.16 -0.10 7.49
N ARG A 291 1.78 -1.22 7.11
CA ARG A 291 1.24 -2.15 6.11
C ARG A 291 0.36 -3.24 6.74
N LEU A 292 0.15 -3.16 8.05
CA LEU A 292 -0.58 -4.11 8.89
C LEU A 292 0.09 -5.49 8.91
N VAL A 293 1.41 -5.51 8.72
CA VAL A 293 2.27 -6.68 8.93
C VAL A 293 2.74 -6.64 10.38
N GLU A 294 2.63 -7.75 11.08
CA GLU A 294 3.11 -7.87 12.45
C GLU A 294 4.63 -7.75 12.49
N VAL A 295 5.11 -6.95 13.43
CA VAL A 295 6.53 -6.67 13.65
C VAL A 295 6.91 -6.84 15.12
N THR A 296 6.13 -7.62 15.87
CA THR A 296 6.26 -7.80 17.33
C THR A 296 7.67 -8.26 17.70
N ASP A 297 8.17 -9.30 17.04
CA ASP A 297 9.47 -9.90 17.36
C ASP A 297 10.65 -8.95 17.15
N GLN A 298 10.53 -7.96 16.26
CA GLN A 298 11.61 -7.00 15.96
C GLN A 298 11.80 -5.93 17.05
N PHE A 299 10.92 -5.84 18.05
CA PHE A 299 10.96 -4.81 19.09
C PHE A 299 10.74 -5.36 20.51
N PRO A 300 11.55 -6.34 20.98
CA PRO A 300 11.33 -7.00 22.27
C PRO A 300 11.28 -6.00 23.45
N ALA A 301 12.19 -5.01 23.49
CA ALA A 301 12.18 -4.02 24.56
C ALA A 301 10.93 -3.12 24.57
N VAL A 302 10.34 -2.84 23.42
CA VAL A 302 9.08 -2.07 23.31
C VAL A 302 7.90 -2.94 23.74
N VAL A 303 7.88 -4.20 23.29
CA VAL A 303 6.86 -5.20 23.63
C VAL A 303 6.80 -5.43 25.14
N ASP A 304 7.96 -5.67 25.77
CA ASP A 304 8.08 -5.84 27.22
C ASP A 304 7.56 -4.60 27.97
N ALA A 305 7.98 -3.41 27.52
CA ALA A 305 7.55 -2.17 28.15
C ALA A 305 6.05 -1.89 27.97
N LEU A 306 5.46 -2.25 26.83
CA LEU A 306 4.01 -2.14 26.61
C LEU A 306 3.25 -3.07 27.56
N GLY A 307 3.70 -4.32 27.72
CA GLY A 307 3.07 -5.26 28.65
C GLY A 307 3.17 -4.84 30.12
N ASP A 308 4.25 -4.18 30.51
CA ASP A 308 4.48 -3.75 31.90
C ASP A 308 3.85 -2.40 32.25
N ARG A 309 3.65 -1.51 31.27
CA ARG A 309 3.41 -0.06 31.52
C ARG A 309 2.14 0.47 30.88
N VAL A 310 1.37 -0.37 30.20
CA VAL A 310 0.03 -0.06 29.72
C VAL A 310 -0.97 -0.69 30.68
N ASP A 311 -1.80 0.15 31.28
CA ASP A 311 -2.85 -0.29 32.20
C ASP A 311 -4.04 -0.85 31.41
N GLY A 312 -4.23 -2.17 31.48
CA GLY A 312 -5.33 -2.87 30.84
C GLY A 312 -5.18 -3.02 29.33
N GLU A 313 -6.29 -3.35 28.67
CA GLU A 313 -6.32 -3.58 27.23
C GLU A 313 -6.38 -2.26 26.45
N ALA A 314 -5.54 -2.10 25.43
CA ALA A 314 -5.46 -0.87 24.65
C ALA A 314 -5.06 -1.09 23.19
N LEU A 315 -5.53 -0.18 22.33
CA LEU A 315 -5.07 0.00 20.97
C LEU A 315 -4.38 1.35 20.82
N LEU A 316 -3.06 1.35 20.62
CA LEU A 316 -2.24 2.55 20.60
C LEU A 316 -1.63 2.78 19.21
N ASP A 317 -1.43 4.05 18.83
CA ASP A 317 -0.79 4.43 17.56
C ASP A 317 0.42 5.33 17.85
N GLY A 318 1.52 5.06 17.16
CA GLY A 318 2.80 5.71 17.41
C GLY A 318 3.81 5.54 16.29
N GLU A 319 4.97 6.18 16.45
CA GLU A 319 6.12 6.02 15.55
C GLU A 319 7.28 5.33 16.28
N LEU A 320 7.76 4.21 15.73
CA LEU A 320 8.99 3.58 16.18
C LEU A 320 10.18 4.31 15.56
N VAL A 321 11.08 4.82 16.40
CA VAL A 321 12.27 5.59 15.99
C VAL A 321 13.51 4.88 16.54
N GLY A 322 14.49 4.65 15.68
CA GLY A 322 15.79 4.09 16.08
C GLY A 322 16.72 5.18 16.57
N TYR A 323 17.61 4.83 17.49
CA TYR A 323 18.61 5.73 18.06
C TYR A 323 19.99 5.08 17.98
N ASP A 324 21.04 5.89 17.85
CA ASP A 324 22.42 5.43 17.91
C ASP A 324 22.98 5.43 19.35
N GLY A 325 24.27 5.13 19.48
CA GLY A 325 24.98 5.09 20.77
C GLY A 325 25.13 6.44 21.47
N ASP A 326 25.03 7.54 20.73
CA ASP A 326 25.05 8.91 21.26
C ASP A 326 23.64 9.40 21.64
N GLY A 327 22.61 8.63 21.27
CA GLY A 327 21.21 8.91 21.56
C GLY A 327 20.54 9.83 20.53
N GLU A 328 21.15 9.98 19.36
CA GLU A 328 20.59 10.71 18.21
C GLU A 328 19.71 9.77 17.37
N PRO A 329 18.63 10.27 16.74
CA PRO A 329 17.78 9.43 15.91
C PRO A 329 18.51 9.01 14.64
N VAL A 330 18.46 7.72 14.31
CA VAL A 330 19.00 7.23 13.03
C VAL A 330 18.01 7.47 11.89
N PRO A 331 18.48 7.72 10.65
CA PRO A 331 17.60 7.92 9.50
C PRO A 331 16.70 6.71 9.24
N PHE A 332 15.47 6.96 8.75
CA PHE A 332 14.49 5.91 8.47
C PHE A 332 15.02 4.77 7.58
N GLN A 333 15.91 5.07 6.64
CA GLN A 333 16.45 4.05 5.75
C GLN A 333 17.24 2.97 6.51
N GLU A 334 18.10 3.42 7.42
CA GLU A 334 18.91 2.56 8.27
C GLU A 334 18.01 1.77 9.21
N PHE A 335 17.08 2.47 9.88
CA PHE A 335 16.12 1.84 10.77
C PHE A 335 15.23 0.81 10.04
N SER A 336 14.74 1.12 8.83
CA SER A 336 13.91 0.21 8.05
C SER A 336 14.66 -1.07 7.64
N ARG A 337 15.98 -1.01 7.45
CA ARG A 337 16.79 -2.22 7.21
C ARG A 337 16.81 -3.11 8.44
N ARG A 338 16.92 -2.54 9.64
CA ARG A 338 16.78 -3.27 10.91
C ARG A 338 15.41 -3.93 11.04
N VAL A 339 14.31 -3.20 10.78
CA VAL A 339 12.95 -3.73 10.93
C VAL A 339 12.63 -4.88 9.96
N ARG A 340 13.32 -4.96 8.81
CA ARG A 340 13.12 -6.05 7.83
C ARG A 340 13.92 -7.32 8.14
N ARG A 341 14.79 -7.30 9.15
CA ARG A 341 15.61 -8.47 9.52
C ARG A 341 14.79 -9.42 10.38
N GLU A 342 14.89 -10.71 10.07
CA GLU A 342 14.26 -11.80 10.82
C GLU A 342 15.29 -12.60 11.65
N ASP A 343 16.59 -12.41 11.38
CA ASP A 343 17.71 -13.01 12.09
C ASP A 343 18.47 -11.95 12.91
N ASP A 344 19.24 -12.39 13.92
CA ASP A 344 20.12 -11.56 14.76
C ASP A 344 19.43 -10.34 15.42
N ILE A 345 18.13 -10.47 15.69
CA ILE A 345 17.26 -9.39 16.20
C ILE A 345 17.83 -8.76 17.49
N ALA A 346 18.32 -9.58 18.42
CA ALA A 346 18.84 -9.10 19.71
C ALA A 346 20.10 -8.25 19.56
N GLU A 347 20.99 -8.60 18.63
CA GLU A 347 22.21 -7.82 18.34
C GLU A 347 21.85 -6.49 17.69
N LEU A 348 20.98 -6.52 16.67
CA LEU A 348 20.50 -5.32 15.98
C LEU A 348 19.69 -4.39 16.90
N ALA A 349 18.95 -4.93 17.87
CA ALA A 349 18.23 -4.14 18.87
C ALA A 349 19.16 -3.47 19.87
N ALA A 350 20.35 -4.04 20.12
CA ALA A 350 21.37 -3.42 20.97
C ALA A 350 22.16 -2.34 20.22
N GLU A 351 22.42 -2.54 18.92
CA GLU A 351 23.11 -1.57 18.06
C GLU A 351 22.25 -0.33 17.80
N ILE A 352 20.98 -0.53 17.43
CA ILE A 352 20.02 0.54 17.14
C ILE A 352 18.79 0.35 18.04
N PRO A 353 18.83 0.78 19.31
CA PRO A 353 17.68 0.74 20.20
C PRO A 353 16.51 1.56 19.62
N ALA A 354 15.30 1.01 19.74
CA ALA A 354 14.08 1.69 19.29
C ALA A 354 13.34 2.31 20.48
N ARG A 355 12.75 3.49 20.28
CA ARG A 355 11.73 4.07 21.16
C ARG A 355 10.42 4.21 20.39
N PHE A 356 9.31 4.03 21.07
CA PHE A 356 7.97 4.13 20.53
C PHE A 356 7.33 5.45 20.97
N HIS A 357 7.27 6.40 20.03
CA HIS A 357 6.68 7.72 20.23
C HIS A 357 5.18 7.65 19.98
N LEU A 358 4.43 7.44 21.06
CA LEU A 358 2.99 7.26 21.06
C LEU A 358 2.27 8.61 20.92
N PHE A 359 1.29 8.69 20.02
CA PHE A 359 0.56 9.93 19.72
C PHE A 359 -0.97 9.77 19.66
N ASP A 360 -1.52 8.56 19.73
CA ASP A 360 -2.98 8.36 19.79
C ASP A 360 -3.34 7.09 20.58
N CYS A 361 -4.55 7.06 21.14
CA CYS A 361 -5.17 5.89 21.78
C CYS A 361 -6.53 5.66 21.13
N LEU A 362 -6.65 4.56 20.40
CA LEU A 362 -7.79 4.25 19.54
C LEU A 362 -8.82 3.34 20.20
N ALA A 363 -8.42 2.61 21.24
CA ALA A 363 -9.29 1.84 22.11
C ALA A 363 -8.64 1.69 23.48
N ALA A 364 -9.44 1.70 24.55
CA ALA A 364 -9.01 1.44 25.93
C ALA A 364 -10.22 0.97 26.75
N ASP A 365 -10.00 0.20 27.81
CA ASP A 365 -11.05 -0.26 28.73
C ASP A 365 -12.22 -0.97 28.02
N GLY A 366 -11.92 -1.77 26.99
CA GLY A 366 -12.91 -2.49 26.19
C GLY A 366 -13.83 -1.59 25.36
N ARG A 367 -13.43 -0.34 25.07
CA ARG A 367 -14.20 0.61 24.25
C ARG A 367 -13.36 1.18 23.13
N THR A 368 -13.95 1.25 21.94
CA THR A 368 -13.41 2.04 20.85
C THR A 368 -13.45 3.53 21.16
N LEU A 369 -12.41 4.25 20.75
CA LEU A 369 -12.30 5.70 20.86
C LEU A 369 -12.27 6.38 19.48
N LEU A 370 -12.47 5.64 18.38
CA LEU A 370 -12.37 6.18 17.03
C LEU A 370 -13.32 7.37 16.79
N ASP A 371 -14.54 7.30 17.31
CA ASP A 371 -15.55 8.36 17.21
C ASP A 371 -15.36 9.50 18.23
N ARG A 372 -14.34 9.40 19.09
CA ARG A 372 -14.03 10.44 20.07
C ARG A 372 -13.12 11.52 19.47
N PRO A 373 -13.26 12.79 19.91
CA PRO A 373 -12.31 13.85 19.58
C PRO A 373 -10.86 13.47 19.89
N LEU A 374 -9.90 13.93 19.07
CA LEU A 374 -8.47 13.71 19.32
C LEU A 374 -8.04 14.08 20.74
N THR A 375 -8.61 15.14 21.32
CA THR A 375 -8.32 15.53 22.71
C THR A 375 -8.62 14.40 23.69
N ASP A 376 -9.81 13.79 23.60
CA ASP A 376 -10.22 12.69 24.47
C ASP A 376 -9.30 11.47 24.29
N ARG A 377 -8.88 11.18 23.05
CA ARG A 377 -7.99 10.05 22.74
C ARG A 377 -6.58 10.26 23.29
N VAL A 378 -6.05 11.47 23.18
CA VAL A 378 -4.73 11.85 23.69
C VAL A 378 -4.72 11.95 25.23
N ASP A 379 -5.85 12.32 25.84
CA ASP A 379 -6.04 12.26 27.29
C ASP A 379 -6.11 10.80 27.76
N ALA A 380 -6.85 9.94 27.06
CA ALA A 380 -6.88 8.49 27.31
C ALA A 380 -5.47 7.89 27.21
N LEU A 381 -4.71 8.22 26.16
CA LEU A 381 -3.32 7.81 26.00
C LEU A 381 -2.46 8.16 27.23
N GLY A 382 -2.64 9.37 27.77
CA GLY A 382 -1.94 9.81 28.99
C GLY A 382 -2.41 9.15 30.27
N GLY A 383 -3.63 8.60 30.28
CA GLY A 383 -4.21 7.87 31.40
C GLY A 383 -3.83 6.39 31.42
N VAL A 384 -3.61 5.77 30.26
CA VAL A 384 -3.32 4.32 30.17
C VAL A 384 -1.84 3.98 30.04
N VAL A 385 -0.97 4.92 29.64
CA VAL A 385 0.47 4.65 29.44
C VAL A 385 1.32 5.35 30.48
N THR A 386 2.18 4.58 31.17
CA THR A 386 3.31 5.13 31.92
C THR A 386 4.51 5.33 31.00
N PHE A 387 4.78 6.59 30.62
CA PHE A 387 5.90 6.95 29.74
C PHE A 387 7.24 6.91 30.47
N ASP A 388 8.08 5.95 30.09
CA ASP A 388 9.46 5.81 30.53
C ASP A 388 10.21 4.88 29.57
N GLY A 389 11.54 4.98 29.53
CA GLY A 389 12.41 4.11 28.76
C GLY A 389 12.05 4.08 27.26
N PRO A 390 11.68 2.92 26.70
CA PRO A 390 11.36 2.79 25.29
C PRO A 390 9.97 3.32 24.93
N LEU A 391 9.11 3.68 25.89
CA LEU A 391 7.80 4.29 25.63
C LEU A 391 7.87 5.80 25.87
N VAL A 392 7.62 6.57 24.82
CA VAL A 392 7.75 8.03 24.84
C VAL A 392 6.44 8.65 24.36
N ARG A 393 5.99 9.71 25.04
CA ARG A 393 4.89 10.53 24.53
C ARG A 393 5.43 11.38 23.40
N ALA A 394 4.77 11.36 22.24
CA ALA A 394 5.10 12.26 21.15
C ALA A 394 5.14 13.72 21.64
N ASP A 395 6.24 14.39 21.32
CA ASP A 395 6.46 15.80 21.62
C ASP A 395 5.43 16.63 20.85
N HIS A 396 4.79 17.55 21.58
CA HIS A 396 3.68 18.31 21.05
C HIS A 396 3.54 19.69 21.69
N THR A 397 2.83 20.58 21.01
CA THR A 397 2.47 21.90 21.49
C THR A 397 1.09 22.32 20.98
N LEU A 398 0.49 23.29 21.66
CA LEU A 398 -0.73 23.98 21.25
C LEU A 398 -0.34 25.40 20.85
N PRO A 399 0.15 25.61 19.61
CA PRO A 399 0.70 26.91 19.24
C PRO A 399 -0.39 27.99 19.32
N ALA A 400 -0.05 29.11 19.95
CA ALA A 400 -0.88 30.31 20.03
C ALA A 400 -0.57 31.30 18.90
N SER A 401 0.55 31.12 18.19
CA SER A 401 1.00 31.96 17.08
C SER A 401 1.78 31.17 16.02
N VAL A 402 1.87 31.71 14.80
CA VAL A 402 2.64 31.09 13.70
C VAL A 402 4.12 30.98 14.07
N ASP A 403 4.64 31.94 14.83
CA ASP A 403 6.03 31.94 15.28
C ASP A 403 6.32 30.80 16.28
N GLU A 404 5.39 30.51 17.20
CA GLU A 404 5.50 29.35 18.09
C GLU A 404 5.48 28.04 17.31
N ALA A 405 4.56 27.90 16.34
CA ALA A 405 4.51 26.72 15.46
C ALA A 405 5.81 26.58 14.65
N ARG A 406 6.39 27.70 14.18
CA ARG A 406 7.64 27.73 13.41
C ARG A 406 8.83 27.37 14.27
N ALA A 407 8.89 27.84 15.51
CA ALA A 407 9.94 27.49 16.46
C ALA A 407 9.91 25.98 16.79
N PHE A 408 8.72 25.43 17.01
CA PHE A 408 8.54 24.00 17.22
C PHE A 408 8.93 23.18 15.99
N TYR A 409 8.53 23.62 14.79
CA TYR A 409 8.95 23.00 13.53
C TYR A 409 10.48 22.98 13.36
N ARG A 410 11.16 24.09 13.61
CA ARG A 410 12.63 24.15 13.55
C ARG A 410 13.27 23.19 14.55
N THR A 411 12.78 23.18 15.79
CA THR A 411 13.28 22.26 16.82
C THR A 411 13.15 20.80 16.39
N ALA A 412 12.04 20.43 15.75
CA ALA A 412 11.84 19.07 15.23
C ALA A 412 12.83 18.71 14.11
N VAL A 413 13.05 19.63 13.16
CA VAL A 413 13.99 19.42 12.04
C VAL A 413 15.44 19.40 12.53
N ASP A 414 15.82 20.33 13.41
CA ASP A 414 17.15 20.41 14.01
C ASP A 414 17.48 19.16 14.86
N ALA A 415 16.45 18.46 15.35
CA ALA A 415 16.57 17.18 16.05
C ALA A 415 16.59 15.96 15.10
N GLY A 416 16.66 16.17 13.77
CA GLY A 416 16.74 15.10 12.77
C GLY A 416 15.40 14.45 12.41
N HIS A 417 14.26 15.09 12.71
CA HIS A 417 12.94 14.58 12.34
C HIS A 417 12.36 15.29 11.11
N GLU A 418 11.35 14.68 10.46
CA GLU A 418 10.88 15.11 9.14
C GLU A 418 10.12 16.46 9.13
N GLY A 419 9.75 16.99 10.30
CA GLY A 419 8.95 18.22 10.43
C GLY A 419 7.87 18.11 11.51
N VAL A 420 6.65 18.59 11.21
CA VAL A 420 5.52 18.58 12.16
C VAL A 420 4.23 18.05 11.56
N MET A 421 3.44 17.38 12.40
CA MET A 421 2.06 17.01 12.16
C MET A 421 1.15 18.09 12.76
N LEU A 422 0.21 18.59 11.98
CA LEU A 422 -0.84 19.49 12.44
C LEU A 422 -2.14 18.70 12.53
N LYS A 423 -2.77 18.64 13.69
CA LYS A 423 -3.98 17.86 13.91
C LYS A 423 -5.10 18.73 14.50
N ASN A 424 -6.31 18.55 13.98
CA ASN A 424 -7.51 19.15 14.57
C ASN A 424 -7.90 18.40 15.85
N ARG A 425 -7.91 19.11 16.98
CA ARG A 425 -8.20 18.56 18.30
C ARG A 425 -9.60 18.00 18.48
N THR A 426 -10.56 18.44 17.67
CA THR A 426 -11.96 17.98 17.74
C THR A 426 -12.30 16.93 16.71
N ALA A 427 -11.33 16.50 15.87
CA ALA A 427 -11.58 15.52 14.84
C ALA A 427 -11.58 14.08 15.39
N THR A 428 -12.47 13.27 14.84
CA THR A 428 -12.51 11.81 15.04
C THR A 428 -11.40 11.13 14.25
N TYR A 429 -11.06 9.90 14.64
CA TYR A 429 -10.15 9.06 13.90
C TYR A 429 -10.90 8.41 12.73
N GLN A 430 -10.30 8.41 11.54
CA GLN A 430 -10.90 7.81 10.34
C GLN A 430 -9.96 6.76 9.76
N PRO A 431 -10.13 5.47 10.12
CA PRO A 431 -9.27 4.39 9.64
C PRO A 431 -9.20 4.37 8.11
N GLY A 432 -7.99 4.19 7.57
CA GLY A 432 -7.72 4.07 6.14
C GLY A 432 -7.88 5.36 5.31
N ARG A 433 -8.49 6.41 5.87
CA ARG A 433 -8.82 7.64 5.13
C ARG A 433 -7.68 8.65 5.16
N ARG A 434 -7.47 9.33 4.03
CA ARG A 434 -6.60 10.51 3.91
C ARG A 434 -7.39 11.79 4.15
N VAL A 435 -7.27 12.33 5.35
CA VAL A 435 -8.14 13.40 5.87
C VAL A 435 -7.55 14.81 5.74
N GLY A 436 -8.42 15.82 5.71
CA GLY A 436 -8.03 17.24 5.75
C GLY A 436 -7.76 17.76 7.17
N GLN A 437 -8.30 17.10 8.19
CA GLN A 437 -8.15 17.45 9.61
C GLN A 437 -6.84 16.94 10.25
N MET A 438 -5.93 16.39 9.44
CA MET A 438 -4.57 16.04 9.82
C MET A 438 -3.64 16.33 8.65
N LEU A 439 -2.68 17.23 8.85
CA LEU A 439 -1.73 17.66 7.83
C LEU A 439 -0.29 17.36 8.27
N LYS A 440 0.57 17.06 7.31
CA LYS A 440 2.02 17.00 7.50
C LYS A 440 2.68 18.22 6.88
N HIS A 441 3.46 18.96 7.66
CA HIS A 441 4.33 20.02 7.18
C HIS A 441 5.79 19.54 7.27
N LYS A 442 6.47 19.56 6.12
CA LYS A 442 7.85 19.14 5.92
C LYS A 442 8.61 20.26 5.18
N PRO A 443 9.95 20.27 5.20
CA PRO A 443 10.74 21.09 4.30
C PRO A 443 10.24 20.96 2.85
N VAL A 444 10.29 22.08 2.11
CA VAL A 444 10.02 22.08 0.67
C VAL A 444 11.36 21.90 -0.02
N MET A 445 11.59 20.73 -0.59
CA MET A 445 12.74 20.51 -1.47
C MET A 445 12.54 21.31 -2.77
N GLU A 446 13.59 21.97 -3.22
CA GLU A 446 13.59 22.62 -4.53
C GLU A 446 13.42 21.55 -5.62
N PRO A 447 12.42 21.68 -6.53
CA PRO A 447 12.29 20.77 -7.66
C PRO A 447 13.57 20.75 -8.49
N LEU A 448 13.83 19.61 -9.14
CA LEU A 448 14.93 19.46 -10.08
C LEU A 448 14.40 19.40 -11.51
N ASP A 449 15.06 20.09 -12.42
CA ASP A 449 14.84 19.99 -13.86
C ASP A 449 15.76 18.92 -14.45
N LEU A 450 15.20 17.84 -14.97
CA LEU A 450 15.95 16.62 -15.33
C LEU A 450 15.59 16.14 -16.73
N VAL A 451 16.54 15.46 -17.37
CA VAL A 451 16.40 14.96 -18.74
C VAL A 451 15.88 13.53 -18.75
N VAL A 452 14.95 13.22 -19.65
CA VAL A 452 14.48 11.85 -19.86
C VAL A 452 15.39 11.13 -20.86
N THR A 453 16.09 10.08 -20.42
CA THR A 453 17.08 9.33 -21.22
C THR A 453 16.57 8.00 -21.76
N ARG A 454 15.62 7.38 -21.05
CA ARG A 454 14.95 6.14 -21.47
C ARG A 454 13.59 6.02 -20.79
N ALA A 455 12.74 5.14 -21.32
CA ALA A 455 11.40 4.91 -20.81
C ALA A 455 11.02 3.42 -20.92
N GLN A 456 9.97 3.03 -20.20
CA GLN A 456 9.36 1.71 -20.31
C GLN A 456 7.84 1.86 -20.40
N TYR A 457 7.20 1.11 -21.31
CA TYR A 457 5.75 1.06 -21.40
C TYR A 457 5.14 0.50 -20.11
N SER A 458 4.05 1.12 -19.67
CA SER A 458 3.30 0.68 -18.49
C SER A 458 2.76 -0.73 -18.67
N GLU A 459 2.26 -1.35 -17.62
CA GLU A 459 1.51 -2.61 -17.70
C GLU A 459 -0.01 -2.36 -17.52
N GLY A 460 -0.82 -3.37 -17.85
CA GLY A 460 -2.27 -3.33 -17.63
C GLY A 460 -3.00 -2.31 -18.51
N ARG A 461 -3.99 -1.59 -17.94
CA ARG A 461 -4.87 -0.65 -18.67
C ARG A 461 -4.14 0.45 -19.45
N ARG A 462 -2.90 0.79 -19.05
CA ARG A 462 -2.07 1.83 -19.70
C ARG A 462 -0.95 1.25 -20.54
N SER A 463 -1.10 0.02 -21.02
CA SER A 463 -0.04 -0.72 -21.73
C SER A 463 0.52 -0.03 -22.97
N GLU A 464 -0.20 0.94 -23.53
CA GLU A 464 0.24 1.71 -24.70
C GLU A 464 1.01 2.99 -24.34
N LEU A 465 1.14 3.32 -23.04
CA LEU A 465 1.74 4.56 -22.56
C LEU A 465 3.10 4.34 -21.91
N LEU A 466 4.04 5.27 -22.09
CA LEU A 466 5.39 5.26 -21.47
C LEU A 466 5.31 5.69 -20.00
N GLY A 467 4.92 4.77 -19.12
CA GLY A 467 4.60 5.06 -17.71
C GLY A 467 5.76 5.04 -16.73
N ARG A 468 6.96 4.63 -17.15
CA ARG A 468 8.17 4.65 -16.33
C ARG A 468 9.28 5.36 -17.09
N LEU A 469 9.65 6.55 -16.63
CA LEU A 469 10.68 7.40 -17.25
C LEU A 469 11.94 7.38 -16.40
N TYR A 470 13.12 7.32 -17.02
CA TYR A 470 14.39 7.42 -16.32
C TYR A 470 14.92 8.83 -16.47
N LEU A 471 15.28 9.41 -15.32
CA LEU A 471 15.63 10.81 -15.16
C LEU A 471 17.14 10.92 -14.98
N ALA A 472 17.75 11.84 -15.71
CA ALA A 472 19.17 12.11 -15.63
C ALA A 472 19.46 13.59 -15.37
N ALA A 473 20.44 13.83 -14.51
CA ALA A 473 21.02 15.15 -14.32
C ALA A 473 22.13 15.36 -15.35
N HIS A 474 22.36 16.61 -15.72
CA HIS A 474 23.43 16.96 -16.63
C HIS A 474 24.80 16.80 -15.95
N ASP A 475 25.71 16.12 -16.62
CA ASP A 475 27.11 16.03 -16.26
C ASP A 475 27.92 16.72 -17.36
N PRO A 476 28.62 17.84 -17.06
CA PRO A 476 29.38 18.57 -18.06
C PRO A 476 30.48 17.75 -18.77
N ASP A 477 30.98 16.70 -18.12
CA ASP A 477 32.07 15.87 -18.63
C ASP A 477 31.55 14.59 -19.33
N ASP A 478 30.47 13.98 -18.80
CA ASP A 478 29.94 12.69 -19.27
C ASP A 478 28.50 12.74 -19.82
N GLY A 479 27.96 13.93 -20.05
CA GLY A 479 26.66 14.14 -20.68
C GLY A 479 25.50 14.07 -19.69
N PHE A 480 24.89 12.89 -19.50
CA PHE A 480 23.71 12.72 -18.65
C PHE A 480 23.85 11.48 -17.79
N ARG A 481 23.74 11.65 -16.47
CA ARG A 481 23.83 10.55 -15.50
C ARG A 481 22.50 10.38 -14.78
N GLU A 482 22.01 9.15 -14.71
CA GLU A 482 20.71 8.86 -14.15
C GLU A 482 20.70 9.16 -12.65
N VAL A 483 19.64 9.80 -12.17
CA VAL A 483 19.43 10.13 -10.75
C VAL A 483 18.13 9.53 -10.25
N GLY A 484 17.38 8.79 -11.07
CA GLY A 484 16.15 8.18 -10.62
C GLY A 484 15.22 7.71 -11.72
N ARG A 485 14.06 7.21 -11.30
CA ARG A 485 12.99 6.80 -12.19
C ARG A 485 11.65 7.37 -11.72
N LEU A 486 10.90 7.91 -12.67
CA LEU A 486 9.63 8.57 -12.47
C LEU A 486 8.49 7.67 -12.94
N SER A 487 7.48 7.49 -12.08
CA SER A 487 6.28 6.69 -12.40
C SER A 487 4.97 7.34 -11.93
N THR A 488 5.03 8.58 -11.40
CA THR A 488 3.90 9.24 -10.73
C THR A 488 3.90 10.74 -10.98
N GLY A 489 2.77 11.42 -10.73
CA GLY A 489 2.65 12.89 -10.82
C GLY A 489 1.95 13.42 -12.07
N TYR A 490 1.55 12.52 -12.98
CA TYR A 490 0.76 12.86 -14.17
C TYR A 490 -0.63 12.23 -14.13
N THR A 491 -1.61 12.94 -14.65
CA THR A 491 -2.91 12.42 -15.08
C THR A 491 -2.74 11.56 -16.34
N ASP A 492 -3.74 10.74 -16.66
CA ASP A 492 -3.72 9.88 -17.87
C ASP A 492 -3.58 10.72 -19.14
N ALA A 493 -4.20 11.90 -19.18
CA ALA A 493 -4.09 12.85 -20.29
C ALA A 493 -2.70 13.51 -20.40
N GLU A 494 -2.04 13.78 -19.27
CA GLU A 494 -0.64 14.27 -19.28
C GLU A 494 0.32 13.16 -19.70
N LEU A 495 0.13 11.94 -19.21
CA LEU A 495 0.96 10.80 -19.58
C LEU A 495 0.84 10.47 -21.08
N ALA A 496 -0.37 10.54 -21.65
CA ALA A 496 -0.58 10.34 -23.08
C ALA A 496 0.17 11.39 -23.93
N ARG A 497 0.07 12.67 -23.55
CA ARG A 497 0.79 13.77 -24.23
C ARG A 497 2.31 13.64 -24.10
N LEU A 498 2.79 13.27 -22.91
CA LEU A 498 4.21 13.04 -22.68
C LEU A 498 4.71 11.84 -23.47
N THR A 499 3.91 10.76 -23.55
CA THR A 499 4.21 9.58 -24.38
C THR A 499 4.39 9.99 -25.84
N GLU A 500 3.41 10.70 -26.42
CA GLU A 500 3.48 11.18 -27.82
C GLU A 500 4.75 11.99 -28.09
N ARG A 501 5.14 12.87 -27.15
CA ARG A 501 6.37 13.66 -27.26
C ARG A 501 7.63 12.79 -27.22
N LEU A 502 7.71 11.84 -26.28
CA LEU A 502 8.87 10.96 -26.13
C LEU A 502 9.01 9.97 -27.30
N GLU A 503 7.89 9.54 -27.90
CA GLU A 503 7.87 8.66 -29.08
C GLU A 503 8.67 9.25 -30.27
N ALA A 504 8.68 10.58 -30.41
CA ALA A 504 9.47 11.27 -31.42
C ALA A 504 11.00 11.17 -31.18
N SER A 505 11.41 10.96 -29.93
CA SER A 505 12.81 10.89 -29.50
C SER A 505 13.36 9.46 -29.41
N VAL A 506 12.56 8.43 -29.73
CA VAL A 506 12.99 7.03 -29.64
C VAL A 506 14.15 6.71 -30.58
N THR A 507 15.18 6.06 -30.04
CA THR A 507 16.33 5.53 -30.79
C THR A 507 16.24 4.01 -30.95
N THR A 508 15.91 3.32 -29.86
CA THR A 508 15.89 1.84 -29.79
C THR A 508 14.63 1.38 -29.09
N ARG A 509 14.05 0.26 -29.54
CA ARG A 509 12.97 -0.45 -28.86
C ARG A 509 13.37 -1.90 -28.62
N ASP A 510 13.36 -2.32 -27.36
CA ASP A 510 13.57 -3.71 -26.95
C ASP A 510 12.40 -4.16 -26.05
N GLY A 511 11.44 -4.86 -26.64
CA GLY A 511 10.21 -5.24 -25.97
C GLY A 511 9.42 -4.03 -25.45
N ARG A 512 9.34 -3.88 -24.12
CA ARG A 512 8.67 -2.75 -23.46
C ARG A 512 9.63 -1.63 -23.06
N ASP A 513 10.94 -1.83 -23.19
CA ASP A 513 11.98 -0.88 -22.84
C ASP A 513 12.40 -0.06 -24.07
N ILE A 514 12.57 1.24 -23.85
CA ILE A 514 12.71 2.26 -24.90
C ILE A 514 13.89 3.17 -24.56
N GLU A 515 14.86 3.24 -25.46
CA GLU A 515 15.93 4.24 -25.38
C GLU A 515 15.52 5.51 -26.13
N LEU A 516 15.89 6.66 -25.58
CA LEU A 516 15.49 7.97 -26.08
C LEU A 516 16.72 8.84 -26.34
N ARG A 517 16.62 9.73 -27.32
CA ARG A 517 17.53 10.88 -27.40
C ARG A 517 17.24 11.81 -26.20
N PRO A 518 18.27 12.30 -25.50
CA PRO A 518 18.10 13.18 -24.34
C PRO A 518 17.66 14.58 -24.78
N GLU A 519 16.39 14.74 -25.12
CA GLU A 519 15.80 15.96 -25.70
C GLU A 519 14.71 16.60 -24.82
N VAL A 520 14.12 15.83 -23.91
CA VAL A 520 12.96 16.27 -23.11
C VAL A 520 13.40 16.52 -21.66
N VAL A 521 13.26 17.76 -21.21
CA VAL A 521 13.46 18.17 -19.82
C VAL A 521 12.13 18.21 -19.08
N VAL A 522 12.09 17.65 -17.88
CA VAL A 522 10.92 17.64 -17.01
C VAL A 522 11.28 18.19 -15.64
N GLU A 523 10.36 18.95 -15.06
CA GLU A 523 10.48 19.43 -13.68
C GLU A 523 9.94 18.36 -12.73
N VAL A 524 10.72 18.03 -11.71
CA VAL A 524 10.51 16.88 -10.84
C VAL A 524 10.58 17.30 -9.38
N ALA A 525 9.47 17.13 -8.66
CA ALA A 525 9.47 17.15 -7.21
C ALA A 525 9.92 15.80 -6.67
N TYR A 526 10.59 15.79 -5.52
CA TYR A 526 11.00 14.59 -4.81
C TYR A 526 10.83 14.79 -3.29
N GLU A 527 10.92 13.71 -2.51
CA GLU A 527 10.87 13.80 -1.04
C GLU A 527 12.26 13.93 -0.42
N GLU A 528 13.29 13.34 -1.04
CA GLU A 528 14.66 13.23 -0.52
C GLU A 528 15.60 12.80 -1.67
N ILE A 529 16.90 13.10 -1.56
CA ILE A 529 17.97 12.57 -2.41
C ILE A 529 18.74 11.52 -1.60
N GLN A 530 19.11 10.40 -2.20
CA GLN A 530 19.76 9.29 -1.50
C GLN A 530 21.06 8.91 -2.19
N ALA A 531 22.11 8.59 -1.44
CA ALA A 531 23.28 7.93 -2.00
C ALA A 531 22.89 6.53 -2.53
N SER A 532 23.30 6.21 -3.76
CA SER A 532 22.86 4.98 -4.45
C SER A 532 23.88 4.49 -5.46
N GLU A 533 24.27 3.22 -5.36
CA GLU A 533 25.09 2.52 -6.36
C GLU A 533 24.28 2.05 -7.58
N ALA A 534 22.94 2.15 -7.52
CA ALA A 534 22.07 1.69 -8.61
C ALA A 534 22.08 2.62 -9.83
N TYR A 535 22.60 3.83 -9.68
CA TYR A 535 22.70 4.82 -10.73
C TYR A 535 24.13 5.35 -10.83
N ASP A 536 24.56 5.66 -12.04
CA ASP A 536 25.91 6.14 -12.37
C ASP A 536 26.22 7.55 -11.84
N SER A 537 25.20 8.34 -11.48
CA SER A 537 25.38 9.60 -10.74
C SER A 537 25.85 9.41 -9.30
N GLY A 538 25.65 8.23 -8.72
CA GLY A 538 25.82 7.99 -7.28
C GLY A 538 24.62 8.42 -6.42
N PHE A 539 23.55 8.95 -7.03
CA PHE A 539 22.37 9.46 -6.34
C PHE A 539 21.05 8.85 -6.85
N ALA A 540 20.04 8.84 -5.98
CA ALA A 540 18.68 8.41 -6.29
C ALA A 540 17.64 9.36 -5.69
N LEU A 541 16.72 9.86 -6.52
CA LEU A 541 15.57 10.63 -6.07
C LEU A 541 14.52 9.72 -5.43
N ARG A 542 14.09 10.05 -4.21
CA ARG A 542 13.03 9.35 -3.50
C ARG A 542 11.66 9.93 -3.87
N PHE A 543 10.77 9.05 -4.33
CA PHE A 543 9.41 9.40 -4.77
C PHE A 543 9.34 10.59 -5.74
N PRO A 544 10.09 10.55 -6.86
CA PRO A 544 10.01 11.58 -7.87
C PRO A 544 8.58 11.66 -8.43
N ARG A 545 8.11 12.90 -8.61
CA ARG A 545 6.79 13.25 -9.11
C ARG A 545 6.93 14.30 -10.18
N PHE A 546 6.27 14.04 -11.30
CA PHE A 546 6.20 14.97 -12.41
C PHE A 546 5.48 16.24 -11.96
N LEU A 547 6.05 17.40 -12.26
CA LEU A 547 5.39 18.70 -12.13
C LEU A 547 5.01 19.27 -13.48
N GLY A 548 5.87 19.11 -14.48
CA GLY A 548 5.63 19.65 -15.81
C GLY A 548 6.77 19.34 -16.79
N VAL A 549 6.52 19.58 -18.07
CA VAL A 549 7.59 19.58 -19.08
C VAL A 549 8.17 20.99 -19.16
N ARG A 550 9.51 21.10 -19.11
CA ARG A 550 10.22 22.39 -19.19
C ARG A 550 10.57 22.69 -20.64
N GLU A 551 9.60 23.25 -21.36
CA GLU A 551 9.77 23.64 -22.77
C GLU A 551 10.71 24.83 -22.94
N ASP A 552 10.96 25.56 -21.85
CA ASP A 552 11.84 26.69 -21.75
C ASP A 552 13.31 26.31 -21.55
N LEU A 553 13.61 25.04 -21.24
CA LEU A 553 14.97 24.55 -21.00
C LEU A 553 15.46 23.62 -22.11
N ALA A 554 16.72 23.80 -22.52
CA ALA A 554 17.42 22.78 -23.29
C ALA A 554 17.97 21.69 -22.34
N PRO A 555 18.23 20.47 -22.83
CA PRO A 555 18.82 19.41 -22.02
C PRO A 555 20.12 19.80 -21.29
N ALA A 556 20.95 20.66 -21.89
CA ALA A 556 22.18 21.15 -21.28
C ALA A 556 21.95 22.16 -20.13
N ASP A 557 20.75 22.74 -20.04
CA ASP A 557 20.34 23.66 -18.98
C ASP A 557 19.63 22.94 -17.82
N ALA A 558 19.48 21.62 -17.91
CA ALA A 558 18.97 20.80 -16.82
C ALA A 558 19.91 20.86 -15.60
N ASP A 559 19.37 20.57 -14.42
CA ASP A 559 20.13 20.54 -13.19
C ASP A 559 21.28 19.54 -13.27
N THR A 560 22.40 19.92 -12.66
CA THR A 560 23.64 19.16 -12.76
C THR A 560 23.78 18.12 -11.65
N VAL A 561 24.60 17.10 -11.88
CA VAL A 561 24.97 16.13 -10.82
C VAL A 561 25.56 16.85 -9.59
N ALA A 562 26.31 17.94 -9.80
CA ALA A 562 26.83 18.75 -8.71
C ALA A 562 25.73 19.46 -7.90
N ARG A 563 24.67 19.95 -8.56
CA ARG A 563 23.50 20.53 -7.89
C ARG A 563 22.75 19.48 -7.07
N VAL A 564 22.61 18.27 -7.61
CA VAL A 564 22.01 17.13 -6.90
C VAL A 564 22.82 16.78 -5.65
N ALA A 565 24.16 16.77 -5.74
CA ALA A 565 25.03 16.54 -4.59
C ALA A 565 24.94 17.66 -3.54
N GLU A 566 24.89 18.92 -3.96
CA GLU A 566 24.70 20.06 -3.05
C GLU A 566 23.38 19.94 -2.28
N LEU A 567 22.29 19.64 -2.99
CA LEU A 567 20.99 19.45 -2.37
C LEU A 567 20.99 18.25 -1.42
N TYR A 568 21.68 17.15 -1.76
CA TYR A 568 21.87 16.01 -0.89
C TYR A 568 22.62 16.36 0.41
N ASP A 569 23.67 17.18 0.34
CA ASP A 569 24.45 17.57 1.52
C ASP A 569 23.70 18.55 2.44
N THR A 570 22.64 19.20 1.94
CA THR A 570 21.88 20.24 2.65
C THR A 570 20.47 19.84 3.11
N GLN A 571 20.04 18.61 2.80
CA GLN A 571 18.67 18.14 3.03
C GLN A 571 18.36 17.75 4.47
#